data_AF-Q029C5-F1
#
_entry.id   AF-Q029C5-F1
#
_cell.length_a   1.000
_cell.length_b   1.000
_cell.length_c   1.000
_cell.angle_alpha   90.00
_cell.angle_beta   90.00
_cell.angle_gamma   90.00
#
_symmetry.space_group_name_H-M   'P 1'
#
loop_
_entity.id
_entity.type
_entity.pdbx_description
1 polymer ?
#
loop_
_entity_poly.entity_id
_entity_poly.type
_entity_poly.pdbx_seq_one_letter_code
_entity_poly.pdbx_strand_id
1 'polypeptide(L)'
;MAADALTTPPIAQKFLGMFQGFRDAAALSGSPRHHVSFAVSDSEITDYMRYALRATPRPGLESVSVKIFPQNYVSTFAVIDFDALERWTPGTIPAMLRPILRGKQSIWLDYRFVANDSKVSFSVEKAYFDKIPLPGFFVEKMIRIVAARQPEHYDTRKPLPLPFGLRHVWTEGNVVKGNN
;
A
#
# COMPACT_ATOMS: atom_id res chain seq x y z
N MET A 1 8.44 35.05 5.73
CA MET A 1 7.53 33.90 5.91
C MET A 1 8.40 32.68 6.17
N ALA A 2 8.46 32.24 7.42
CA ALA A 2 9.23 31.06 7.80
C ALA A 2 8.55 29.83 7.17
N ALA A 3 9.30 29.07 6.38
CA ALA A 3 8.92 27.72 6.03
C ALA A 3 8.92 26.93 7.34
N ASP A 4 7.75 26.45 7.77
CA ASP A 4 7.69 25.40 8.78
C ASP A 4 8.53 24.24 8.27
N ALA A 5 9.73 24.09 8.83
CA ALA A 5 10.48 22.86 8.70
C ALA A 5 9.61 21.79 9.37
N LEU A 6 8.83 21.07 8.57
CA LEU A 6 8.08 19.90 9.01
C LEU A 6 9.10 18.95 9.64
N THR A 7 9.23 18.99 10.97
CA THR A 7 10.11 18.11 11.70
C THR A 7 9.61 16.70 11.41
N THR A 8 10.42 15.91 10.68
CA THR A 8 10.06 14.54 10.32
C THR A 8 9.68 13.78 11.59
N PRO A 9 8.44 13.29 11.72
CA PRO A 9 7.99 12.61 12.94
C PRO A 9 8.88 11.41 13.27
N PRO A 10 9.03 11.02 14.55
CA PRO A 10 9.87 9.89 14.93
C PRO A 10 9.55 8.60 14.17
N ILE A 11 8.26 8.35 13.91
CA ILE A 11 7.83 7.19 13.13
C ILE A 11 8.32 7.26 11.67
N ALA A 12 8.29 8.44 11.05
CA ALA A 12 8.82 8.62 9.71
C ALA A 12 10.33 8.45 9.67
N GLN A 13 11.06 8.94 10.69
CA GLN A 13 12.50 8.71 10.81
C GLN A 13 12.83 7.21 10.92
N LYS A 14 12.05 6.45 11.73
CA LYS A 14 12.18 4.98 11.83
C LYS A 14 12.04 4.31 10.46
N PHE A 15 10.98 4.60 9.72
CA PHE A 15 10.74 4.00 8.40
C PHE A 15 11.81 4.39 7.38
N LEU A 16 12.21 5.66 7.32
CA LEU A 16 13.25 6.13 6.41
C LEU A 16 14.61 5.49 6.72
N GLY A 17 14.97 5.36 8.00
CA GLY A 17 16.18 4.65 8.43
C GLY A 17 16.14 3.16 8.07
N MET A 18 15.00 2.52 8.28
CA MET A 18 14.78 1.13 7.87
C MET A 18 14.94 0.94 6.35
N PHE A 19 14.33 1.81 5.54
CA PHE A 19 14.49 1.77 4.08
C PHE A 19 15.91 2.04 3.62
N GLN A 20 16.64 2.93 4.30
CA GLN A 20 18.06 3.14 4.03
C GLN A 20 18.85 1.86 4.30
N GLY A 21 18.67 1.24 5.46
CA GLY A 21 19.34 -0.01 5.81
C GLY A 21 19.07 -1.13 4.80
N PHE A 22 17.84 -1.22 4.28
CA PHE A 22 17.55 -2.21 3.23
C PHE A 22 18.21 -1.87 1.88
N ARG A 23 18.26 -0.59 1.49
CA ARG A 23 18.96 -0.17 0.27
C ARG A 23 20.45 -0.49 0.35
N ASP A 24 21.07 -0.25 1.50
CA ASP A 24 22.48 -0.52 1.72
C ASP A 24 22.77 -2.03 1.66
N ALA A 25 21.91 -2.86 2.29
CA ALA A 25 22.01 -4.31 2.21
C ALA A 25 21.84 -4.83 0.77
N ALA A 26 20.90 -4.26 0.00
CA ALA A 26 20.68 -4.62 -1.40
C ALA A 26 21.86 -4.21 -2.31
N ALA A 27 22.53 -3.09 -2.04
CA ALA A 27 23.71 -2.67 -2.79
C ALA A 27 24.92 -3.60 -2.54
N LEU A 28 25.01 -4.21 -1.36
CA LEU A 28 26.10 -5.10 -0.94
C LEU A 28 25.89 -6.58 -1.33
N SER A 29 24.85 -6.90 -2.09
CA SER A 29 24.45 -8.27 -2.50
C SER A 29 25.53 -9.11 -3.22
N GLY A 30 26.70 -8.54 -3.53
CA GLY A 30 27.89 -9.24 -4.04
C GLY A 30 28.87 -9.75 -2.96
N SER A 31 28.58 -9.54 -1.67
CA SER A 31 29.39 -9.98 -0.51
C SER A 31 28.56 -10.85 0.46
N PRO A 32 29.18 -11.65 1.36
CA PRO A 32 28.45 -12.67 2.10
C PRO A 32 27.42 -12.06 3.06
N ARG A 33 26.13 -12.18 2.66
CA ARG A 33 24.89 -12.16 3.46
C ARG A 33 24.78 -11.09 4.56
N HIS A 34 24.46 -9.85 4.16
CA HIS A 34 23.76 -8.94 5.06
C HIS A 34 22.29 -9.35 5.18
N HIS A 35 21.98 -10.10 6.25
CA HIS A 35 20.60 -10.43 6.60
C HIS A 35 19.91 -9.19 7.18
N VAL A 36 18.82 -8.77 6.55
CA VAL A 36 17.94 -7.72 7.05
C VAL A 36 16.60 -8.32 7.40
N SER A 37 16.04 -7.88 8.53
CA SER A 37 14.69 -8.22 8.92
C SER A 37 13.99 -6.99 9.50
N PHE A 38 12.66 -7.02 9.48
CA PHE A 38 11.85 -5.98 10.13
C PHE A 38 10.58 -6.54 10.74
N ALA A 39 10.02 -5.73 11.64
CA ALA A 39 8.72 -5.90 12.24
C ALA A 39 8.10 -4.51 12.43
N VAL A 40 6.93 -4.29 11.84
CA VAL A 40 6.18 -3.02 11.95
C VAL A 40 4.71 -3.30 12.25
N SER A 41 4.15 -2.60 13.23
CA SER A 41 2.72 -2.75 13.57
C SER A 41 1.82 -2.00 12.59
N ASP A 42 0.54 -2.35 12.61
CA ASP A 42 -0.50 -1.65 11.85
C ASP A 42 -0.65 -0.17 12.22
N SER A 43 -0.52 0.17 13.51
CA SER A 43 -0.47 1.55 14.00
C SER A 43 0.72 2.32 13.42
N GLU A 44 1.91 1.71 13.41
CA GLU A 44 3.13 2.30 12.86
C GLU A 44 3.03 2.53 11.36
N ILE A 45 2.48 1.57 10.60
CA ILE A 45 2.20 1.74 9.17
C ILE A 45 1.19 2.88 8.95
N THR A 46 0.11 2.91 9.72
CA THR A 46 -0.94 3.93 9.59
C THR A 46 -0.39 5.33 9.85
N ASP A 47 0.41 5.50 10.90
CA ASP A 47 1.03 6.78 11.24
C ASP A 47 2.08 7.20 10.19
N TYR A 48 2.87 6.24 9.70
CA TYR A 48 3.80 6.50 8.59
C TYR A 48 3.05 6.92 7.32
N MET A 49 1.96 6.24 6.94
CA MET A 49 1.17 6.57 5.75
C MET A 49 0.54 7.96 5.85
N ARG A 50 0.07 8.36 7.05
CA ARG A 50 -0.44 9.72 7.30
C ARG A 50 0.63 10.79 7.04
N TYR A 51 1.88 10.53 7.41
CA TYR A 51 3.00 11.42 7.09
C TYR A 51 3.35 11.36 5.60
N ALA A 52 3.56 10.16 5.05
CA ALA A 52 4.08 9.96 3.70
C ALA A 52 3.15 10.55 2.62
N LEU A 53 1.83 10.41 2.77
CA LEU A 53 0.86 10.96 1.82
C LEU A 53 0.75 12.50 1.90
N ARG A 54 1.11 13.10 3.04
CA ARG A 54 1.20 14.57 3.18
C ARG A 54 2.52 15.11 2.61
N ALA A 55 3.62 14.42 2.88
CA ALA A 55 4.95 14.82 2.41
C ALA A 55 5.10 14.63 0.90
N THR A 56 4.58 13.52 0.36
CA THR A 56 4.60 13.20 -1.06
C THR A 56 3.20 12.74 -1.48
N PRO A 57 2.34 13.64 -1.96
CA PRO A 57 1.00 13.30 -2.40
C PRO A 57 1.01 12.20 -3.47
N ARG A 58 0.17 11.19 -3.29
CA ARG A 58 0.02 10.08 -4.24
C ARG A 58 -1.29 10.25 -5.03
N PRO A 59 -1.24 10.38 -6.36
CA PRO A 59 -2.45 10.59 -7.16
C PRO A 59 -3.49 9.50 -6.90
N GLY A 60 -4.75 9.92 -6.65
CA GLY A 60 -5.88 9.01 -6.47
C GLY A 60 -5.97 8.35 -5.09
N LEU A 61 -5.06 8.68 -4.16
CA LEU A 61 -4.99 8.14 -2.82
C LEU A 61 -4.72 9.26 -1.80
N GLU A 62 -5.73 9.61 -1.01
CA GLU A 62 -5.63 10.73 -0.06
C GLU A 62 -5.20 10.29 1.35
N SER A 63 -5.75 9.17 1.82
CA SER A 63 -5.40 8.61 3.12
C SER A 63 -5.46 7.09 3.07
N VAL A 64 -4.64 6.45 3.90
CA VAL A 64 -4.63 5.00 4.11
C VAL A 64 -4.47 4.73 5.60
N SER A 65 -5.35 3.89 6.13
CA SER A 65 -5.22 3.28 7.45
C SER A 65 -5.27 1.77 7.29
N VAL A 66 -4.45 1.07 8.07
CA VAL A 66 -4.26 -0.38 7.94
C VAL A 66 -4.58 -1.06 9.27
N LYS A 67 -5.18 -2.24 9.21
CA LYS A 67 -5.23 -3.22 10.29
C LYS A 67 -4.67 -4.54 9.77
N ILE A 68 -3.77 -5.13 10.54
CA ILE A 68 -3.10 -6.37 10.19
C ILE A 68 -3.70 -7.50 11.01
N PHE A 69 -3.92 -8.63 10.35
CA PHE A 69 -4.37 -9.86 10.96
C PHE A 69 -3.42 -11.00 10.58
N PRO A 70 -3.40 -12.11 11.33
CA PRO A 70 -2.64 -13.31 10.96
C PRO A 70 -3.01 -13.84 9.56
N GLN A 71 -2.17 -14.72 9.03
CA GLN A 71 -2.39 -15.40 7.73
C GLN A 71 -2.42 -14.46 6.51
N ASN A 72 -1.63 -13.40 6.57
CA ASN A 72 -1.42 -12.39 5.54
C ASN A 72 -2.69 -11.62 5.16
N TYR A 73 -3.63 -11.52 6.09
CA TYR A 73 -4.88 -10.81 5.90
C TYR A 73 -4.74 -9.37 6.38
N VAL A 74 -5.08 -8.43 5.51
CA VAL A 74 -4.93 -7.00 5.77
C VAL A 74 -6.23 -6.29 5.44
N SER A 75 -6.66 -5.47 6.38
CA SER A 75 -7.84 -4.62 6.24
C SER A 75 -7.41 -3.18 6.09
N THR A 76 -7.85 -2.51 5.04
CA THR A 76 -7.43 -1.18 4.66
C THR A 76 -8.62 -0.25 4.52
N PHE A 77 -8.51 0.93 5.10
CA PHE A 77 -9.45 2.02 4.89
C PHE A 77 -8.73 3.08 4.07
N ALA A 78 -9.20 3.32 2.85
CA ALA A 78 -8.56 4.23 1.91
C ALA A 78 -9.54 5.26 1.38
N VAL A 79 -9.09 6.51 1.25
CA VAL A 79 -9.86 7.55 0.56
C VAL A 79 -9.36 7.66 -0.88
N ILE A 80 -10.25 7.34 -1.82
CA ILE A 80 -9.98 7.25 -3.26
C ILE A 80 -10.74 8.35 -4.00
N ASP A 81 -10.07 9.00 -4.95
CA ASP A 81 -10.70 9.94 -5.89
C ASP A 81 -11.28 9.19 -7.09
N PHE A 82 -12.58 8.93 -7.06
CA PHE A 82 -13.30 8.24 -8.12
C PHE A 82 -13.44 9.06 -9.40
N ASP A 83 -13.44 10.39 -9.30
CA ASP A 83 -13.49 11.27 -10.47
C ASP A 83 -12.14 11.26 -11.20
N ALA A 84 -11.02 11.22 -10.47
CA ALA A 84 -9.71 11.00 -11.05
C ALA A 84 -9.62 9.62 -11.73
N LEU A 85 -10.11 8.58 -11.07
CA LEU A 85 -10.12 7.22 -11.61
C LEU A 85 -10.87 7.13 -12.95
N GLU A 86 -12.08 7.68 -13.01
CA GLU A 86 -12.90 7.66 -14.23
C GLU A 86 -12.29 8.55 -15.33
N ARG A 87 -11.65 9.67 -14.97
CA ARG A 87 -10.88 10.49 -15.94
C ARG A 87 -9.68 9.74 -16.51
N TRP A 88 -8.97 8.97 -15.71
CA TRP A 88 -7.79 8.22 -16.18
C TRP A 88 -8.14 7.02 -17.02
N THR A 89 -9.27 6.35 -16.74
CA THR A 89 -9.75 5.21 -17.50
C THR A 89 -11.28 5.23 -17.51
N PRO A 90 -11.90 5.90 -18.49
CA PRO A 90 -13.35 5.96 -18.62
C PRO A 90 -13.97 4.56 -18.69
N GLY A 91 -15.14 4.39 -18.05
CA GLY A 91 -15.80 3.10 -17.93
C GLY A 91 -15.17 2.18 -16.88
N THR A 92 -14.37 2.71 -15.95
CA THR A 92 -13.85 1.91 -14.83
C THR A 92 -14.93 1.67 -13.81
N ILE A 93 -15.70 2.71 -13.47
CA ILE A 93 -16.81 2.60 -12.54
C ILE A 93 -18.01 1.97 -13.25
N PRO A 94 -18.55 0.82 -12.76
CA PRO A 94 -19.75 0.20 -13.31
C PRO A 94 -20.90 1.20 -13.37
N ALA A 95 -21.67 1.20 -14.47
CA ALA A 95 -22.71 2.21 -14.71
C ALA A 95 -23.70 2.35 -13.55
N MET A 96 -24.05 1.22 -12.90
CA MET A 96 -24.93 1.19 -11.73
C MET A 96 -24.35 1.86 -10.47
N LEU A 97 -23.01 1.91 -10.34
CA LEU A 97 -22.32 2.51 -9.19
C LEU A 97 -21.90 3.97 -9.42
N ARG A 98 -21.84 4.43 -10.69
CA ARG A 98 -21.43 5.81 -11.04
C ARG A 98 -22.20 6.93 -10.36
N PRO A 99 -23.50 6.81 -10.04
CA PRO A 99 -24.20 7.87 -9.31
C PRO A 99 -23.71 8.03 -7.87
N ILE A 100 -23.20 6.94 -7.29
CA ILE A 100 -22.86 6.82 -5.87
C ILE A 100 -21.36 7.03 -5.64
N LEU A 101 -20.52 6.40 -6.47
CA LEU A 101 -19.07 6.49 -6.41
C LEU A 101 -18.57 7.71 -7.20
N ARG A 102 -18.60 8.88 -6.56
CA ARG A 102 -18.16 10.16 -7.13
C ARG A 102 -17.29 10.93 -6.16
N GLY A 103 -16.36 11.71 -6.71
CA GLY A 103 -15.41 12.50 -5.93
C GLY A 103 -14.54 11.62 -5.03
N LYS A 104 -14.14 12.19 -3.89
CA LYS A 104 -13.32 11.48 -2.90
C LYS A 104 -14.20 10.70 -1.93
N GLN A 105 -13.98 9.40 -1.86
CA GLN A 105 -14.80 8.49 -1.05
C GLN A 105 -13.94 7.52 -0.28
N SER A 106 -14.35 7.22 0.95
CA SER A 106 -13.71 6.21 1.78
C SER A 106 -14.21 4.82 1.39
N ILE A 107 -13.29 3.93 1.05
CA ILE A 107 -13.55 2.51 0.84
C ILE A 107 -12.90 1.68 1.95
N TRP A 108 -13.58 0.61 2.32
CA TRP A 108 -13.02 -0.46 3.13
C TRP A 108 -12.64 -1.62 2.20
N LEU A 109 -11.40 -2.09 2.31
CA LEU A 109 -10.83 -3.15 1.48
C LEU A 109 -10.12 -4.16 2.37
N ASP A 110 -10.56 -5.41 2.30
CA ASP A 110 -9.83 -6.54 2.84
C ASP A 110 -9.16 -7.31 1.70
N TYR A 111 -7.87 -7.55 1.87
CA TYR A 111 -7.08 -8.34 0.93
C TYR A 111 -6.20 -9.34 1.67
N ARG A 112 -5.85 -10.41 0.97
CA ARG A 112 -4.83 -11.35 1.42
C ARG A 112 -3.64 -11.29 0.48
N PHE A 113 -2.44 -11.36 1.01
CA PHE A 113 -1.23 -11.43 0.19
C PHE A 113 -0.50 -12.76 0.35
N VAL A 114 0.23 -13.14 -0.70
CA VAL A 114 1.14 -14.27 -0.70
C VAL A 114 2.49 -13.74 -1.15
N ALA A 115 3.51 -13.93 -0.31
CA ALA A 115 4.86 -13.47 -0.57
C ALA A 115 5.84 -14.64 -0.52
N ASN A 116 6.27 -15.08 -1.69
CA ASN A 116 7.19 -16.21 -1.88
C ASN A 116 8.27 -15.79 -2.88
N ASP A 117 9.49 -16.31 -2.70
CA ASP A 117 10.60 -16.16 -3.65
C ASP A 117 10.85 -14.71 -4.12
N SER A 118 10.88 -13.77 -3.16
CA SER A 118 11.10 -12.34 -3.44
C SER A 118 10.00 -11.67 -4.27
N LYS A 119 8.82 -12.27 -4.35
CA LYS A 119 7.66 -11.72 -5.06
C LYS A 119 6.42 -11.74 -4.18
N VAL A 120 5.53 -10.78 -4.39
CA VAL A 120 4.25 -10.67 -3.70
C VAL A 120 3.10 -10.56 -4.69
N SER A 121 2.04 -11.32 -4.42
CA SER A 121 0.73 -11.21 -5.07
C SER A 121 -0.33 -10.95 -4.01
N PHE A 122 -1.47 -10.41 -4.40
CA PHE A 122 -2.61 -10.24 -3.51
C PHE A 122 -3.92 -10.62 -4.18
N SER A 123 -4.92 -10.98 -3.38
CA SER A 123 -6.31 -11.18 -3.77
C SER A 123 -7.21 -10.25 -2.97
N VAL A 124 -8.22 -9.66 -3.60
CA VAL A 124 -9.26 -8.92 -2.90
C VAL A 124 -10.24 -9.93 -2.30
N GLU A 125 -10.35 -9.92 -0.98
CA GLU A 125 -11.27 -10.80 -0.25
C GLU A 125 -12.65 -10.15 -0.14
N LYS A 126 -12.67 -8.89 0.29
CA LYS A 126 -13.90 -8.11 0.44
C LYS A 126 -13.61 -6.64 0.19
N ALA A 127 -14.62 -5.93 -0.29
CA ALA A 127 -14.54 -4.49 -0.41
C ALA A 127 -15.92 -3.87 -0.25
N TYR A 128 -15.97 -2.72 0.40
CA TYR A 128 -17.20 -2.01 0.68
C TYR A 128 -17.00 -0.50 0.50
N PHE A 129 -18.03 0.14 -0.03
CA PHE A 129 -18.25 1.57 0.10
C PHE A 129 -19.43 1.77 1.05
N ASP A 130 -19.18 2.31 2.25
CA ASP A 130 -20.14 2.30 3.35
C ASP A 130 -20.69 0.88 3.59
N LYS A 131 -21.96 0.61 3.26
CA LYS A 131 -22.62 -0.71 3.37
C LYS A 131 -22.77 -1.45 2.05
N ILE A 132 -22.32 -0.84 0.94
CA ILE A 132 -22.48 -1.38 -0.40
C ILE A 132 -21.27 -2.25 -0.74
N PRO A 133 -21.44 -3.56 -1.00
CA PRO A 133 -20.34 -4.40 -1.43
C PRO A 133 -19.86 -3.96 -2.82
N LEU A 134 -18.54 -3.83 -2.95
CA LEU A 134 -17.88 -3.54 -4.22
C LEU A 134 -17.42 -4.85 -4.86
N PRO A 135 -17.69 -5.11 -6.15
CA PRO A 135 -17.22 -6.32 -6.81
C PRO A 135 -15.69 -6.41 -6.82
N GLY A 136 -15.14 -7.59 -6.51
CA GLY A 136 -13.68 -7.80 -6.43
C GLY A 136 -12.94 -7.42 -7.72
N PHE A 137 -13.44 -7.82 -8.89
CA PHE A 137 -12.86 -7.46 -10.18
C PHE A 137 -12.78 -5.95 -10.42
N PHE A 138 -13.77 -5.20 -9.91
CA PHE A 138 -13.80 -3.75 -10.02
C PHE A 138 -12.72 -3.13 -9.12
N VAL A 139 -12.60 -3.62 -7.89
CA VAL A 139 -11.61 -3.15 -6.92
C VAL A 139 -10.18 -3.47 -7.37
N GLU A 140 -9.93 -4.67 -7.89
CA GLU A 140 -8.63 -5.02 -8.48
C GLU A 140 -8.27 -4.10 -9.65
N LYS A 141 -9.25 -3.77 -10.51
CA LYS A 141 -9.07 -2.79 -11.59
C LYS A 141 -8.75 -1.40 -11.05
N MET A 142 -9.42 -0.96 -9.98
CA MET A 142 -9.11 0.31 -9.31
C MET A 142 -7.68 0.33 -8.79
N ILE A 143 -7.28 -0.70 -8.02
CA ILE A 143 -5.94 -0.82 -7.46
C ILE A 143 -4.91 -0.73 -8.58
N ARG A 144 -5.12 -1.46 -9.68
CA ARG A 144 -4.21 -1.41 -10.84
C ARG A 144 -4.06 -0.01 -11.42
N ILE A 145 -5.16 0.71 -11.61
CA ILE A 145 -5.12 2.06 -12.20
C ILE A 145 -4.39 3.02 -11.26
N VAL A 146 -4.67 2.98 -9.95
CA VAL A 146 -3.98 3.81 -8.95
C VAL A 146 -2.50 3.43 -8.86
N ALA A 147 -2.17 2.14 -8.86
CA ALA A 147 -0.81 1.60 -8.79
C ALA A 147 0.06 2.03 -9.98
N ALA A 148 -0.50 2.00 -11.20
CA ALA A 148 0.20 2.44 -12.40
C ALA A 148 0.53 3.94 -12.42
N ARG A 149 -0.17 4.74 -11.61
CA ARG A 149 0.04 6.19 -11.43
C ARG A 149 0.92 6.54 -10.24
N GLN A 150 1.33 5.55 -9.45
CA GLN A 150 2.35 5.75 -8.44
C GLN A 150 3.71 5.93 -9.09
N PRO A 151 4.67 6.63 -8.46
CA PRO A 151 6.03 6.80 -9.00
C PRO A 151 6.71 5.47 -9.36
N GLU A 152 6.34 4.39 -8.69
CA GLU A 152 6.88 3.06 -8.91
C GLU A 152 6.25 2.31 -10.10
N HIS A 153 5.16 2.83 -10.68
CA HIS A 153 4.47 2.30 -11.86
C HIS A 153 4.12 0.80 -11.80
N TYR A 154 3.63 0.34 -10.64
CA TYR A 154 3.38 -1.08 -10.42
C TYR A 154 2.29 -1.66 -11.35
N ASP A 155 2.60 -2.80 -11.98
CA ASP A 155 1.61 -3.63 -12.69
C ASP A 155 1.15 -4.79 -11.79
N THR A 156 0.02 -4.59 -11.13
CA THR A 156 -0.56 -5.55 -10.17
C THR A 156 -1.16 -6.80 -10.81
N ARG A 157 -1.10 -6.95 -12.15
CA ARG A 157 -1.52 -8.20 -12.84
C ARG A 157 -0.51 -9.33 -12.71
N LYS A 158 0.71 -9.01 -12.27
CA LYS A 158 1.81 -9.96 -12.12
C LYS A 158 2.30 -9.92 -10.68
N PRO A 159 2.92 -11.00 -10.17
CA PRO A 159 3.61 -10.96 -8.91
C PRO A 159 4.64 -9.82 -8.91
N LEU A 160 4.53 -8.91 -7.94
CA LEU A 160 5.40 -7.74 -7.80
C LEU A 160 6.69 -8.14 -7.08
N PRO A 161 7.87 -7.66 -7.51
CA PRO A 161 9.09 -7.90 -6.76
C PRO A 161 8.99 -7.24 -5.38
N LEU A 162 9.38 -7.98 -4.34
CA LEU A 162 9.56 -7.41 -3.02
C LEU A 162 10.74 -6.41 -3.07
N PRO A 163 10.59 -5.22 -2.45
CA PRO A 163 11.61 -4.20 -2.55
C PRO A 163 12.85 -4.59 -1.73
N PHE A 164 13.97 -3.98 -2.09
CA PHE A 164 15.22 -4.03 -1.32
C PHE A 164 15.77 -5.45 -1.05
N GLY A 165 15.52 -6.40 -1.96
CA GLY A 165 16.05 -7.76 -1.86
C GLY A 165 15.38 -8.63 -0.79
N LEU A 166 14.27 -8.18 -0.20
CA LEU A 166 13.45 -9.00 0.69
C LEU A 166 12.98 -10.27 -0.04
N ARG A 167 13.06 -11.41 0.65
CA ARG A 167 12.64 -12.72 0.13
C ARG A 167 11.30 -13.17 0.69
N HIS A 168 11.03 -12.84 1.95
CA HIS A 168 9.81 -13.23 2.65
C HIS A 168 9.16 -12.03 3.34
N VAL A 169 7.84 -11.98 3.31
CA VAL A 169 7.01 -11.05 4.08
C VAL A 169 5.81 -11.84 4.59
N TRP A 170 5.44 -11.65 5.86
CA TRP A 170 4.28 -12.32 6.46
C TRP A 170 3.68 -11.45 7.57
N THR A 171 2.48 -11.81 8.00
CA THR A 171 1.82 -11.16 9.14
C THR A 171 1.82 -12.08 10.36
N GLU A 172 1.99 -11.50 11.54
CA GLU A 172 1.84 -12.19 12.82
C GLU A 172 1.21 -11.23 13.83
N GLY A 173 0.06 -11.62 14.40
CA GLY A 173 -0.74 -10.70 15.19
C GLY A 173 -1.16 -9.47 14.37
N ASN A 174 -0.86 -8.28 14.89
CA ASN A 174 -1.08 -6.99 14.22
C ASN A 174 0.19 -6.41 13.57
N VAL A 175 1.18 -7.27 13.28
CA VAL A 175 2.51 -6.87 12.80
C VAL A 175 2.77 -7.49 11.43
N VAL A 176 3.35 -6.72 10.51
CA VAL A 176 3.98 -7.24 9.28
C VAL A 176 5.47 -7.39 9.54
N LYS A 177 5.98 -8.56 9.21
CA LYS A 177 7.38 -8.94 9.31
C LYS A 177 7.92 -9.27 7.92
N GLY A 178 9.23 -9.18 7.75
CA GLY A 178 9.88 -9.66 6.53
C GLY A 178 11.39 -9.76 6.68
N ASN A 179 12.02 -10.50 5.78
CA ASN A 179 13.47 -10.71 5.76
C ASN A 179 14.00 -11.09 4.36
N ASN A 180 15.33 -11.16 4.22
CA ASN A 180 16.04 -11.65 3.03
C ASN A 180 16.94 -12.88 3.29
#